data_AF-A0A2G2CJ84-F1
#
_entry.id   AF-A0A2G2CJ84-F1
#
_cell.length_a   1.000
_cell.length_b   1.000
_cell.length_c   1.000
_cell.angle_alpha   90.00
_cell.angle_beta   90.00
_cell.angle_gamma   90.00
#
_symmetry.space_group_name_H-M   'P 1'
#
loop_
_entity.id
_entity.type
_entity.pdbx_description
1 polymer ?
#
loop_
_entity_poly.entity_id
_entity_poly.type
_entity_poly.pdbx_seq_one_letter_code
_entity_poly.pdbx_strand_id
1 'polypeptide(L)'
;MAICSGLLLKFVAQQVLEFRMFLIFISHSFLFVGIFFIIYTLVPLTDFSTSIYFISLFILSVALTFAAHFLHRAIFTTEQRLKKIISKLFDFIILETPRKHVSEEKQIDYVISYEKIINEIGDE
;
A
#
# COMPACT_ATOMS: atom_id res chain seq x y z
N MET A 1 -10.23 -14.18 -20.13
CA MET A 1 -10.30 -13.10 -19.12
C MET A 1 -8.94 -12.52 -18.77
N ALA A 2 -7.92 -13.33 -18.44
CA ALA A 2 -6.61 -12.83 -18.01
C ALA A 2 -5.93 -11.82 -18.98
N ILE A 3 -5.98 -12.07 -20.29
CA ILE A 3 -5.39 -11.17 -21.29
C ILE A 3 -6.10 -9.82 -21.33
N CYS A 4 -7.44 -9.83 -21.35
CA CYS A 4 -8.24 -8.60 -21.33
C CYS A 4 -7.97 -7.78 -20.07
N SER A 5 -7.92 -8.43 -18.89
CA SER A 5 -7.59 -7.78 -17.62
C SER A 5 -6.17 -7.20 -17.62
N GLY A 6 -5.18 -7.92 -18.16
CA GLY A 6 -3.81 -7.42 -18.31
C GLY A 6 -3.73 -6.19 -19.22
N LEU A 7 -4.38 -6.22 -20.39
CA LEU A 7 -4.42 -5.08 -21.32
C LEU A 7 -5.13 -3.86 -20.71
N LEU A 8 -6.24 -4.06 -19.99
CA LEU A 8 -6.94 -2.99 -19.27
C LEU A 8 -6.06 -2.36 -18.19
N LEU A 9 -5.38 -3.17 -17.38
CA LEU A 9 -4.45 -2.67 -16.36
C LEU A 9 -3.29 -1.89 -16.99
N LYS A 10 -2.78 -2.33 -18.14
CA LYS A 10 -1.74 -1.61 -18.89
C LYS A 10 -2.22 -0.25 -19.37
N PHE A 11 -3.48 -0.16 -19.81
CA PHE A 11 -4.10 1.10 -20.21
C PHE A 11 -4.31 2.03 -19.02
N VAL A 12 -4.86 1.52 -17.91
CA VAL A 12 -5.07 2.30 -16.68
C VAL A 12 -3.74 2.81 -16.10
N ALA A 13 -2.65 2.03 -16.20
CA ALA A 13 -1.33 2.45 -15.76
C ALA A 13 -0.78 3.69 -16.49
N GLN A 14 -1.31 4.03 -17.67
CA GLN A 14 -0.96 5.26 -18.38
C GLN A 14 -1.68 6.49 -17.80
N GLN A 15 -2.84 6.29 -17.16
CA GLN A 15 -3.65 7.34 -16.56
C GLN A 15 -3.28 7.61 -15.10
N VAL A 16 -2.82 6.59 -14.37
CA VAL A 16 -2.49 6.68 -12.94
C VAL A 16 -0.98 6.57 -12.72
N LEU A 17 -0.28 7.71 -12.85
CA LEU A 17 1.19 7.77 -12.81
C LEU A 17 1.78 7.31 -11.46
N GLU A 18 1.11 7.58 -10.35
CA GLU A 18 1.56 7.24 -9.00
C GLU A 18 1.73 5.72 -8.79
N PHE A 19 0.86 4.92 -9.42
CA PHE A 19 0.88 3.46 -9.31
C PHE A 19 1.34 2.78 -10.60
N ARG A 20 1.88 3.55 -11.56
CA ARG A 20 2.21 3.07 -12.91
C ARG A 20 3.07 1.80 -12.89
N MET A 21 4.17 1.80 -12.14
CA MET A 21 5.07 0.65 -12.09
C MET A 21 4.37 -0.58 -11.51
N PHE A 22 3.61 -0.41 -10.42
CA PHE A 22 2.86 -1.49 -9.79
C PHE A 22 1.80 -2.09 -10.74
N LEU A 23 1.01 -1.24 -11.38
CA LEU A 23 -0.01 -1.67 -12.33
C LEU A 23 0.59 -2.35 -13.57
N ILE A 24 1.74 -1.88 -14.05
CA ILE A 24 2.48 -2.53 -15.16
C ILE A 24 2.95 -3.93 -14.75
N PHE A 25 3.50 -4.11 -13.56
CA PHE A 25 3.92 -5.44 -13.09
C PHE A 25 2.74 -6.40 -12.97
N ILE A 26 1.61 -5.96 -12.40
CA ILE A 26 0.40 -6.79 -12.32
C ILE A 26 -0.10 -7.12 -13.73
N SER A 27 -0.18 -6.13 -14.61
CA SER A 27 -0.56 -6.32 -16.01
C SER A 27 0.30 -7.40 -16.68
N HIS A 28 1.62 -7.35 -16.52
CA HIS A 28 2.52 -8.36 -17.09
C HIS A 28 2.28 -9.75 -16.53
N SER A 29 1.99 -9.89 -15.24
CA SER A 29 1.61 -11.19 -14.64
C SER A 29 0.33 -11.76 -15.26
N PHE A 30 -0.70 -10.93 -15.46
CA PHE A 30 -1.95 -11.35 -16.10
C PHE A 30 -1.76 -11.74 -17.57
N LEU A 31 -0.95 -10.96 -18.31
CA LEU A 31 -0.61 -11.28 -19.70
C LEU A 31 0.21 -12.56 -19.79
N PHE A 32 1.18 -12.76 -18.90
CA PHE A 32 1.98 -13.98 -18.83
C PHE A 32 1.10 -15.21 -18.63
N VAL A 33 0.22 -15.20 -17.62
CA VAL A 33 -0.71 -16.32 -17.36
C VAL A 33 -1.62 -16.56 -18.57
N GLY A 34 -2.16 -15.51 -19.17
CA GLY A 34 -3.02 -15.62 -20.34
C GLY A 34 -2.31 -16.23 -21.56
N ILE A 35 -1.10 -15.77 -21.86
CA ILE A 35 -0.27 -16.28 -22.96
C ILE A 35 0.18 -17.72 -22.68
N PHE A 36 0.55 -18.02 -21.44
CA PHE A 36 0.91 -19.38 -21.01
C PHE A 36 -0.22 -20.37 -21.30
N PHE A 37 -1.46 -20.05 -20.92
CA PHE A 37 -2.61 -20.92 -21.19
C PHE A 37 -2.90 -21.08 -22.69
N ILE A 38 -2.69 -20.03 -23.51
CA ILE A 38 -2.80 -20.15 -24.97
C ILE A 38 -1.77 -21.16 -25.50
N ILE A 39 -0.50 -21.01 -25.12
CA ILE A 39 0.58 -21.92 -25.52
C ILE A 39 0.28 -23.34 -25.05
N TYR A 40 -0.16 -23.50 -23.80
CA TYR A 40 -0.51 -24.78 -23.20
C TYR A 40 -1.65 -25.49 -23.93
N THR A 41 -2.62 -24.73 -24.46
CA THR A 41 -3.73 -25.29 -25.23
C THR A 41 -3.30 -25.73 -26.63
N LEU A 42 -2.34 -25.02 -27.23
CA LEU A 42 -1.88 -25.25 -28.60
C LEU A 42 -0.77 -26.31 -28.70
N VAL A 43 -0.03 -26.53 -27.61
CA VAL A 43 1.04 -27.53 -27.54
C VAL A 43 0.57 -28.65 -26.62
N PRO A 44 0.46 -29.91 -27.09
CA PRO A 44 0.06 -31.03 -26.25
C PRO A 44 1.20 -31.39 -25.28
N LEU A 45 1.27 -30.65 -24.19
CA LEU A 45 2.11 -30.93 -23.05
C LEU A 45 1.37 -31.93 -22.16
N THR A 46 2.07 -32.95 -21.67
CA THR A 46 1.53 -33.86 -20.67
C THR A 46 1.27 -33.08 -19.37
N ASP A 47 0.05 -33.18 -18.83
CA ASP A 47 -0.30 -32.59 -17.55
C ASP A 47 0.66 -33.05 -16.43
N PHE A 48 0.87 -32.18 -15.45
CA PHE A 48 1.58 -32.56 -14.24
C PHE A 48 0.80 -33.63 -13.47
N SER A 49 1.53 -34.54 -12.79
CA SER A 49 0.89 -35.51 -11.91
C SER A 49 0.17 -34.80 -10.76
N THR A 50 -0.89 -35.42 -10.26
CA THR A 50 -1.73 -34.87 -9.18
C THR A 50 -0.90 -34.47 -7.94
N SER A 51 0.15 -35.24 -7.63
CA SER A 51 1.05 -34.96 -6.51
C SER A 51 1.80 -33.64 -6.69
N ILE A 52 2.27 -33.31 -7.89
CA ILE A 52 2.97 -32.05 -8.19
C ILE A 52 2.00 -30.87 -8.02
N TYR A 53 0.74 -31.04 -8.39
CA TYR A 53 -0.28 -30.00 -8.23
C TYR A 53 -0.52 -29.67 -6.75
N PHE A 54 -0.70 -30.68 -5.90
CA PHE A 54 -0.92 -30.44 -4.47
C PHE A 54 0.32 -29.89 -3.75
N ILE A 55 1.52 -30.37 -4.10
CA ILE A 55 2.77 -29.86 -3.53
C ILE A 55 2.98 -28.39 -3.91
N SER A 56 2.77 -28.04 -5.19
CA SER A 56 2.91 -26.66 -5.65
C SER A 56 1.89 -25.72 -5.01
N LEU A 57 0.64 -26.15 -4.84
CA LEU A 57 -0.37 -25.40 -4.10
C LEU A 57 0.00 -25.18 -2.63
N PHE A 58 0.52 -26.21 -1.97
CA PHE A 58 0.97 -26.10 -0.58
C PHE A 58 2.11 -25.09 -0.44
N ILE A 59 3.14 -25.18 -1.29
CA ILE A 59 4.27 -24.24 -1.31
C ILE A 59 3.78 -22.81 -1.57
N LEU A 60 2.88 -22.63 -2.54
CA LEU A 60 2.31 -21.33 -2.87
C LEU A 60 1.53 -20.74 -1.68
N SER A 61 0.73 -21.55 -0.99
CA SER A 61 -0.02 -21.13 0.20
C SER A 61 0.91 -20.65 1.32
N VAL A 62 1.97 -21.39 1.60
CA VAL A 62 2.96 -21.00 2.61
C VAL A 62 3.64 -19.69 2.20
N ALA A 63 4.11 -19.58 0.96
CA ALA A 63 4.77 -18.37 0.46
C ALA A 63 3.86 -17.13 0.53
N LEU A 64 2.59 -17.26 0.13
CA LEU A 64 1.61 -16.18 0.21
C LEU A 64 1.32 -15.77 1.65
N THR A 65 1.27 -16.71 2.58
CA THR A 65 1.06 -16.42 4.01
C THR A 65 2.22 -15.58 4.58
N PHE A 66 3.46 -15.96 4.27
CA PHE A 66 4.63 -15.18 4.66
C PHE A 66 4.61 -13.79 4.02
N ALA A 67 4.34 -13.69 2.72
CA ALA A 67 4.26 -12.41 2.02
C ALA A 67 3.19 -11.49 2.64
N ALA A 68 2.01 -12.03 2.94
CA ALA A 68 0.93 -11.28 3.59
C ALA A 68 1.33 -10.80 4.99
N HIS A 69 2.00 -11.64 5.78
CA HIS A 69 2.49 -11.26 7.10
C HIS A 69 3.49 -10.08 7.03
N PHE A 70 4.46 -10.13 6.12
CA PHE A 70 5.43 -9.04 5.94
C PHE A 70 4.77 -7.77 5.42
N LEU A 71 3.83 -7.89 4.47
CA LEU A 71 3.09 -6.74 3.94
C LEU A 71 2.27 -6.06 5.03
N HIS A 72 1.53 -6.82 5.84
CA HIS A 72 0.75 -6.30 6.96
C HIS A 72 1.65 -5.58 7.97
N ARG A 73 2.78 -6.18 8.33
CA ARG A 73 3.76 -5.55 9.23
C ARG A 73 4.32 -4.25 8.65
N ALA A 74 4.61 -4.20 7.35
CA ALA A 74 5.11 -3.01 6.68
C ALA A 74 4.08 -1.86 6.67
N ILE A 75 2.81 -2.18 6.41
CA ILE A 75 1.71 -1.21 6.45
C ILE A 75 1.58 -0.63 7.86
N PHE A 76 1.47 -1.48 8.87
CA PHE A 76 1.32 -1.04 10.26
C PHE A 76 2.51 -0.20 10.75
N THR A 77 3.73 -0.59 10.38
CA THR A 77 4.94 0.17 10.73
C THR A 77 4.95 1.54 10.06
N THR A 78 4.52 1.63 8.81
CA THR A 78 4.44 2.90 8.06
C THR A 78 3.38 3.81 8.67
N GLU A 79 2.22 3.27 9.04
CA GLU A 79 1.14 4.01 9.69
C GLU A 79 1.60 4.58 11.05
N GLN A 80 2.25 3.76 11.89
CA GLN A 80 2.78 4.22 13.17
C GLN A 80 3.86 5.30 13.00
N ARG A 81 4.74 5.17 12.01
CA ARG A 81 5.75 6.19 11.68
C ARG A 81 5.09 7.50 11.25
N LEU A 82 4.06 7.43 10.41
CA LEU A 82 3.32 8.60 9.94
C LEU A 82 2.65 9.32 11.12
N LYS A 83 1.91 8.58 11.97
CA LYS A 83 1.29 9.11 13.19
C LYS A 83 2.31 9.82 14.09
N LYS A 84 3.50 9.22 14.27
CA LYS A 84 4.57 9.82 15.07
C LYS A 84 5.14 11.10 14.45
N ILE A 85 5.30 11.16 13.13
CA ILE A 85 5.77 12.37 12.44
C ILE A 85 4.74 13.48 12.57
N ILE A 86 3.45 13.17 12.37
CA ILE A 86 2.35 14.13 12.52
C ILE A 86 2.31 14.69 13.95
N SER A 87 2.36 13.82 14.97
CA SER A 87 2.40 14.25 16.37
C SER A 87 3.56 15.20 16.64
N LYS A 88 4.77 14.88 16.19
CA LYS A 88 5.94 15.76 16.36
C LYS A 88 5.78 17.10 15.64
N LEU A 89 5.12 17.11 14.49
CA LEU A 89 4.88 18.33 13.73
C LEU A 89 3.89 19.23 14.47
N PHE A 90 2.83 18.66 15.05
CA PHE A 90 1.92 19.40 15.93
C PHE A 90 2.62 19.91 17.19
N ASP A 91 3.44 19.09 17.86
CA ASP A 91 4.23 19.52 19.02
C ASP A 91 5.12 20.71 18.67
N PHE A 92 5.78 20.69 17.51
CA PHE A 92 6.59 21.80 17.01
C PHE A 92 5.75 23.08 16.75
N ILE A 93 4.59 22.95 16.12
CA ILE A 93 3.70 24.08 15.82
C ILE A 93 3.16 24.70 17.11
N ILE A 94 2.78 23.89 18.09
CA ILE A 94 2.15 24.35 19.34
C ILE A 94 3.19 24.87 20.33
N LEU A 95 4.37 24.26 20.42
CA LEU A 95 5.35 24.57 21.47
C LEU A 95 6.51 25.45 20.98
N GLU A 96 7.04 25.21 19.79
CA GLU A 96 8.25 25.90 19.32
C GLU A 96 7.95 27.16 18.49
N THR A 97 6.87 27.13 17.70
CA THR A 97 6.50 28.29 16.85
C THR A 97 6.10 29.53 17.65
N PRO A 98 5.28 29.45 18.73
CA PRO A 98 4.86 30.63 19.49
C PRO A 98 6.03 31.25 20.24
N ARG A 99 6.95 30.42 20.77
CA ARG A 99 8.15 30.87 21.48
C ARG A 99 9.06 31.79 20.64
N LYS A 100 9.00 31.67 19.32
CA LYS A 100 9.90 32.38 18.40
C LYS A 100 9.22 33.52 17.62
N HIS A 101 7.90 33.50 17.47
CA HIS A 101 7.17 34.44 16.60
C HIS A 101 5.96 35.12 17.27
N VAL A 102 5.59 34.75 18.50
CA VAL A 102 4.43 35.30 19.21
C VAL A 102 4.88 35.92 20.53
N SER A 103 4.40 37.14 20.82
CA SER A 103 4.64 37.84 22.08
C SER A 103 4.16 37.01 23.28
N GLU A 104 4.92 36.98 24.38
CA GLU A 104 4.68 36.10 25.54
C GLU A 104 3.23 36.13 26.07
N GLU A 105 2.58 37.30 26.07
CA GLU A 105 1.18 37.43 26.50
C GLU A 105 0.16 36.67 25.65
N LYS A 106 0.45 36.41 24.36
CA LYS A 106 -0.47 35.73 23.43
C LYS A 106 -0.14 34.25 23.21
N GLN A 107 0.96 33.76 23.79
CA GLN A 107 1.36 32.37 23.62
C GLN A 107 0.37 31.40 24.29
N ILE A 108 -0.19 31.79 25.43
CA ILE A 108 -1.15 30.98 26.18
C ILE A 108 -2.45 30.79 25.38
N ASP A 109 -3.01 31.88 24.85
CA ASP A 109 -4.22 31.83 24.02
C ASP A 109 -4.01 31.01 22.73
N TYR A 110 -2.81 31.09 22.15
CA TYR A 110 -2.45 30.33 20.95
C TYR A 110 -2.45 28.82 21.21
N VAL A 111 -1.85 28.38 22.33
CA VAL A 111 -1.83 26.96 22.73
C VAL A 111 -3.26 26.45 23.01
N ILE A 112 -4.05 27.19 23.80
CA ILE A 112 -5.43 26.81 24.15
C ILE A 112 -6.32 26.69 22.89
N SER A 113 -6.16 27.60 21.92
CA SER A 113 -6.95 27.57 20.68
C SER A 113 -6.68 26.33 19.83
N TYR A 114 -5.41 25.91 19.72
CA TYR A 114 -5.03 24.73 18.95
C TYR A 114 -5.36 23.42 19.67
N GLU A 115 -5.26 23.39 21.00
CA GLU A 115 -5.69 22.25 21.81
C GLU A 115 -7.20 21.97 21.64
N LYS A 116 -8.01 23.04 21.57
CA LYS A 116 -9.44 22.94 21.27
C LYS A 116 -9.71 22.34 19.88
N ILE A 117 -9.00 22.80 18.86
CA ILE A 117 -9.13 22.29 17.48
C ILE A 117 -8.73 20.81 17.39
N ILE A 118 -7.69 20.39 18.12
CA ILE A 118 -7.25 18.98 18.14
C ILE A 118 -8.30 18.07 18.78
N ASN A 119 -8.92 18.50 19.87
CA ASN A 119 -9.99 17.72 20.51
C ASN A 119 -11.24 17.61 19.64
N GLU A 120 -11.60 18.68 18.92
CA GLU A 120 -12.73 18.63 17.96
C GLU A 120 -12.48 17.66 16.80
N ILE A 121 -11.23 17.49 16.35
CA ILE A 121 -10.86 16.54 15.29
C ILE A 121 -10.75 15.10 15.82
N GLY A 122 -10.43 14.91 17.10
CA GLY A 122 -10.26 13.59 17.72
C GLY A 122 -11.56 12.87 18.10
N ASP A 123 -12.68 13.60 18.14
CA ASP A 123 -14.02 13.08 18.49
C ASP A 123 -14.85 12.63 17.25
N GLU A 124 -14.32 12.76 16.03
CA GLU A 124 -14.88 12.17 14.78
C GLU A 124 -14.19 10.85 14.39
#